data_AF-A0A2G5XDE6-F1
#
_entry.id   AF-A0A2G5XDE6-F1
#
_cell.length_a   1.000
_cell.length_b   1.000
_cell.length_c   1.000
_cell.angle_alpha   90.00
_cell.angle_beta   90.00
_cell.angle_gamma   90.00
#
_symmetry.space_group_name_H-M   'P 1'
#
loop_
_entity.id
_entity.type
_entity.pdbx_description
1 polymer ?
#
loop_
_entity_poly.entity_id
_entity_poly.type
_entity_poly.pdbx_seq_one_letter_code
_entity_poly.pdbx_strand_id
1 'polypeptide(L)'
;MPDLRYRGVGVNLLDANPYKIVIEQGGEITKELNGIQAFFNDETYNEENNVELLPKYFAEYGAPYNVKFYNSTNDEMTNFNFLSEKGVVNENDSLNSLEGFKTSKKRENVKKTKTWSVKLNKSVDENTINSGNTYIVEKESGKSVKVDYALQEGGTVLEIIPEKSFKSGATYTLIVDKRVSSGTGSQLKEPAAIEFTVE
;
A
#
# COMPACT_ATOMS: atom_id res chain seq x y z
N MET A 1 -1.13 -13.46 12.84
CA MET A 1 -0.67 -12.27 12.09
C MET A 1 0.38 -11.60 12.96
N PRO A 2 1.53 -11.15 12.44
CA PRO A 2 2.32 -10.16 13.16
C PRO A 2 1.60 -8.80 13.09
N ASP A 3 1.80 -7.99 14.13
CA ASP A 3 1.06 -6.77 14.43
C ASP A 3 1.22 -5.71 13.33
N LEU A 4 0.10 -5.14 12.85
CA LEU A 4 0.15 -3.92 12.05
C LEU A 4 0.29 -2.75 13.02
N ARG A 5 1.38 -2.00 12.90
CA ARG A 5 1.61 -0.76 13.65
C ARG A 5 1.84 0.37 12.67
N TYR A 6 1.23 1.52 12.95
CA TYR A 6 1.24 2.70 12.10
C TYR A 6 2.10 3.78 12.74
N ARG A 7 2.82 4.52 11.92
CA ARG A 7 3.49 5.76 12.32
C ARG A 7 3.32 6.72 11.16
N GLY A 8 2.69 7.87 11.43
CA GLY A 8 2.41 8.90 10.45
C GLY A 8 3.57 9.88 10.39
N VAL A 9 4.19 10.04 9.22
CA VAL A 9 5.16 11.12 8.98
C VAL A 9 4.44 12.22 8.21
N GLY A 10 4.45 13.43 8.75
CA GLY A 10 3.84 14.60 8.13
C GLY A 10 4.78 15.80 8.25
N VAL A 11 4.83 16.62 7.20
CA VAL A 11 5.55 17.89 7.23
C VAL A 11 4.57 18.94 7.79
N ASN A 12 4.94 19.72 8.83
CA ASN A 12 4.10 20.69 9.56
C ASN A 12 2.94 20.11 10.42
N LEU A 13 3.27 19.20 11.33
CA LEU A 13 2.47 18.70 12.42
C LEU A 13 2.61 19.41 13.81
N LEU A 14 3.45 20.41 14.10
CA LEU A 14 3.49 20.97 15.47
C LEU A 14 2.44 22.06 15.75
N ASP A 15 2.13 22.91 14.77
CA ASP A 15 1.26 24.08 14.96
C ASP A 15 -0.25 23.76 14.95
N ALA A 16 -0.63 22.51 14.67
CA ALA A 16 -2.02 22.11 14.50
C ALA A 16 -2.43 20.88 15.35
N ASN A 17 -1.75 20.67 16.48
CA ASN A 17 -2.14 19.69 17.50
C ASN A 17 -3.37 20.14 18.31
N PRO A 18 -4.17 19.21 18.87
CA PRO A 18 -4.09 17.75 18.70
C PRO A 18 -4.66 17.26 17.37
N TYR A 19 -4.13 16.16 16.85
CA TYR A 19 -4.63 15.49 15.66
C TYR A 19 -5.72 14.44 15.95
N LYS A 20 -6.44 14.09 14.88
CA LYS A 20 -7.40 13.00 14.83
C LYS A 20 -7.14 12.10 13.62
N ILE A 21 -7.17 10.78 13.82
CA ILE A 21 -7.23 9.78 12.75
C ILE A 21 -8.64 9.21 12.69
N VAL A 22 -9.19 9.11 11.48
CA VAL A 22 -10.46 8.43 11.20
C VAL A 22 -10.20 7.28 10.23
N ILE A 23 -10.68 6.10 10.55
CA ILE A 23 -10.64 4.92 9.68
C ILE A 23 -12.07 4.65 9.20
N GLU A 24 -12.24 4.60 7.89
CA GLU A 24 -13.52 4.32 7.22
C GLU A 24 -13.41 3.04 6.40
N GLN A 25 -14.44 2.20 6.42
CA GLN A 25 -14.61 1.02 5.57
C GLN A 25 -16.03 0.96 5.04
N GLY A 26 -16.22 0.73 3.75
CA GLY A 26 -17.57 0.63 3.16
C GLY A 26 -18.43 1.90 3.30
N GLY A 27 -17.83 3.05 3.62
CA GLY A 27 -18.55 4.29 3.93
C GLY A 27 -18.93 4.48 5.40
N GLU A 28 -18.59 3.53 6.27
CA GLU A 28 -18.79 3.62 7.72
C GLU A 28 -17.48 3.90 8.45
N ILE A 29 -17.53 4.70 9.52
CA ILE A 29 -16.39 4.95 10.40
C ILE A 29 -16.22 3.74 11.33
N THR A 30 -15.13 3.01 11.18
CA THR A 30 -14.81 1.86 12.02
C THR A 30 -13.98 2.24 13.24
N LYS A 31 -13.22 3.34 13.16
CA LYS A 31 -12.45 3.85 14.29
C LYS A 31 -12.14 5.35 14.18
N GLU A 32 -12.26 6.03 15.33
CA GLU A 32 -11.66 7.35 15.54
C GLU A 32 -10.61 7.29 16.66
N LEU A 33 -9.47 7.94 16.43
CA LEU A 33 -8.40 8.16 17.40
C LEU A 33 -8.18 9.67 17.53
N ASN A 34 -8.36 10.20 18.72
CA ASN A 34 -8.30 11.64 19.01
C ASN A 34 -7.14 11.96 19.94
N GLY A 35 -6.76 13.23 20.02
CA GLY A 35 -5.75 13.69 20.99
C GLY A 35 -4.31 13.33 20.61
N ILE A 36 -4.07 12.99 19.36
CA ILE A 36 -2.76 12.56 18.87
C ILE A 36 -1.82 13.76 18.89
N GLN A 37 -0.65 13.59 19.50
CA GLN A 37 0.38 14.62 19.58
C GLN A 37 1.54 14.27 18.65
N ALA A 38 1.95 15.25 17.85
CA ALA A 38 3.17 15.13 17.06
C ALA A 38 4.40 15.52 17.90
N PHE A 39 5.55 14.98 17.53
CA PHE A 39 6.85 15.40 18.04
C PHE A 39 7.80 15.74 16.90
N PHE A 40 8.75 16.62 17.16
CA PHE A 40 9.84 16.90 16.23
C PHE A 40 10.90 15.80 16.33
N ASN A 41 11.33 15.26 15.19
CA ASN A 41 12.45 14.34 15.12
C ASN A 41 13.71 15.11 14.68
N ASP A 42 14.63 15.32 15.63
CA ASP A 42 15.89 16.05 15.40
C ASP A 42 16.83 15.36 14.39
N GLU A 43 16.67 14.06 14.15
CA GLU A 43 17.50 13.30 13.20
C GLU A 43 17.01 13.46 11.77
N THR A 44 15.70 13.40 11.57
CA THR A 44 15.08 13.49 10.25
C THR A 44 14.66 14.92 9.88
N TYR A 45 14.70 15.84 10.85
CA TYR A 45 14.16 17.20 10.78
C TYR A 45 12.69 17.24 10.33
N ASN A 46 11.95 16.15 10.58
CA ASN A 46 10.53 16.05 10.28
C ASN A 46 9.72 16.02 11.56
N GLU A 47 8.45 16.38 11.43
CA GLU A 47 7.48 16.20 12.50
C GLU A 47 6.78 14.87 12.31
N GLU A 48 6.53 14.16 13.41
CA GLU A 48 6.12 12.77 13.36
C GLU A 48 5.05 12.48 14.40
N ASN A 49 4.08 11.66 14.03
CA ASN A 49 3.07 11.10 14.92
C ASN A 49 3.28 9.60 15.01
N ASN A 50 3.39 9.05 16.23
CA ASN A 50 3.52 7.61 16.42
C ASN A 50 2.21 7.06 17.00
N VAL A 51 1.38 6.43 16.16
CA VAL A 51 0.05 5.97 16.54
C VAL A 51 -0.18 4.54 16.09
N GLU A 52 -0.25 3.60 17.02
CA GLU A 52 -0.50 2.20 16.70
C GLU A 52 -1.93 1.99 16.14
N LEU A 53 -2.04 1.52 14.89
CA LEU A 53 -3.32 1.13 14.28
C LEU A 53 -3.53 -0.39 14.38
N LEU A 54 -4.30 -0.80 15.38
CA LEU A 54 -4.55 -2.21 15.65
C LEU A 54 -5.45 -2.86 14.58
N PRO A 55 -5.25 -4.16 14.26
CA PRO A 55 -6.08 -4.88 13.29
C PRO A 55 -7.58 -4.79 13.57
N LYS A 56 -7.98 -4.71 14.85
CA LYS A 56 -9.38 -4.56 15.27
C LYS A 56 -10.07 -3.27 14.80
N TYR A 57 -9.32 -2.29 14.30
CA TYR A 57 -9.86 -1.05 13.74
C TYR A 57 -10.37 -1.22 12.31
N PHE A 58 -10.04 -2.35 11.67
CA PHE A 58 -10.47 -2.71 10.34
C PHE A 58 -11.49 -3.85 10.48
N ALA A 59 -12.74 -3.46 10.74
CA ALA A 59 -13.87 -4.34 11.03
C ALA A 59 -14.16 -5.35 9.90
N GLU A 60 -13.94 -4.94 8.65
CA GLU A 60 -14.14 -5.79 7.48
C GLU A 60 -12.80 -6.18 6.85
N TYR A 61 -12.41 -7.43 7.08
CA TYR A 61 -11.15 -7.95 6.58
C TYR A 61 -11.13 -8.01 5.04
N GLY A 62 -10.23 -7.25 4.42
CA GLY A 62 -10.08 -7.20 2.96
C GLY A 62 -10.96 -6.16 2.25
N ALA A 63 -11.83 -5.45 2.98
CA ALA A 63 -12.55 -4.30 2.43
C ALA A 63 -11.59 -3.11 2.25
N PRO A 64 -11.76 -2.29 1.20
CA PRO A 64 -11.01 -1.05 1.05
C PRO A 64 -11.25 -0.17 2.27
N TYR A 65 -10.18 0.43 2.78
CA TYR A 65 -10.24 1.37 3.89
C TYR A 65 -9.68 2.72 3.47
N ASN A 66 -10.25 3.79 4.04
CA ASN A 66 -9.66 5.12 4.00
C ASN A 66 -9.18 5.46 5.40
N VAL A 67 -7.92 5.87 5.54
CA VAL A 67 -7.45 6.51 6.77
C VAL A 67 -7.34 7.99 6.45
N LYS A 68 -8.11 8.79 7.18
CA LYS A 68 -8.09 10.25 7.08
C LYS A 68 -7.43 10.81 8.32
N PHE A 69 -6.67 11.86 8.12
CA PHE A 69 -5.96 12.55 9.18
C PHE A 69 -6.48 13.98 9.26
N TYR A 70 -6.77 14.46 10.45
CA TYR A 70 -7.34 15.77 10.70
C TYR A 70 -6.50 16.51 11.73
N ASN A 71 -6.31 17.81 11.51
CA ASN A 71 -5.67 18.70 12.47
C ASN A 71 -6.65 19.18 13.55
N SER A 72 -6.20 20.06 14.44
CA SER A 72 -7.00 20.63 15.54
C SER A 72 -8.14 21.54 15.08
N THR A 73 -8.09 22.06 13.86
CA THR A 73 -9.19 22.82 13.24
C THR A 73 -10.18 21.92 12.50
N ASN A 74 -9.98 20.60 12.53
CA ASN A 74 -10.79 19.58 11.86
C ASN A 74 -10.71 19.63 10.33
N ASP A 75 -9.63 20.20 9.80
CA ASP A 75 -9.30 20.16 8.37
C ASP A 75 -8.59 18.85 8.03
N GLU A 76 -9.00 18.22 6.94
CA GLU A 76 -8.38 16.98 6.45
C GLU A 76 -6.98 17.27 5.88
N MET A 77 -5.99 16.55 6.40
CA MET A 77 -4.60 16.64 5.99
C MET A 77 -4.32 15.65 4.87
N THR A 78 -3.68 16.12 3.80
CA THR A 78 -3.46 15.33 2.58
C THR A 78 -2.04 14.84 2.39
N ASN A 79 -1.10 15.25 3.25
CA ASN A 79 0.33 14.95 3.16
C ASN A 79 0.80 14.14 4.37
N PHE A 80 0.45 12.86 4.42
CA PHE A 80 0.93 11.92 5.43
C PHE A 80 1.44 10.64 4.79
N ASN A 81 2.51 10.08 5.35
CA ASN A 81 3.06 8.79 4.93
C ASN A 81 2.83 7.75 6.03
N PHE A 82 2.40 6.55 5.62
CA PHE A 82 2.37 5.37 6.49
C PHE A 82 3.79 4.81 6.58
N LEU A 83 4.39 4.79 7.77
CA LEU A 83 5.58 3.99 8.01
C LEU A 83 5.17 2.60 8.50
N SER A 84 5.78 1.56 7.93
CA SER A 84 5.85 0.23 8.55
C SER A 84 6.85 0.29 9.70
N GLU A 85 6.55 -0.28 10.88
CA GLU A 85 7.51 -0.32 11.98
C GLU A 85 8.82 -1.00 11.55
N LYS A 86 9.90 -0.22 11.65
CA LYS A 86 11.29 -0.66 11.53
C LYS A 86 11.67 -1.27 12.88
N GLY A 87 11.46 -2.57 13.06
CA GLY A 87 12.06 -3.28 14.20
C GLY A 87 13.56 -3.07 14.14
N VAL A 88 14.14 -2.33 15.11
CA VAL A 88 15.56 -2.00 15.30
C VAL A 88 16.47 -2.47 14.16
N VAL A 89 16.50 -1.71 13.07
CA VAL A 89 17.37 -2.02 11.94
C VAL A 89 18.62 -1.18 12.09
N ASN A 90 19.68 -1.87 12.54
CA ASN A 90 21.05 -1.41 12.42
C ASN A 90 21.24 -0.86 11.00
N GLU A 91 21.95 0.27 10.87
CA GLU A 91 22.15 1.02 9.62
C GLU A 91 22.83 0.21 8.49
N ASN A 92 23.20 -1.04 8.76
CA ASN A 92 23.77 -2.00 7.82
C ASN A 92 22.81 -3.11 7.36
N ASP A 93 21.59 -3.21 7.90
CA ASP A 93 20.58 -4.17 7.41
C ASP A 93 19.69 -3.49 6.36
N SER A 94 19.95 -3.81 5.10
CA SER A 94 19.08 -3.44 3.99
C SER A 94 17.73 -4.14 4.14
N LEU A 95 16.77 -3.46 4.78
CA LEU A 95 15.37 -3.90 4.86
C LEU A 95 14.83 -4.17 3.45
N ASN A 96 14.73 -5.46 3.10
CA ASN A 96 14.07 -5.85 1.88
C ASN A 96 12.56 -5.70 2.10
N SER A 97 11.98 -4.57 1.69
CA SER A 97 10.52 -4.30 1.74
C SER A 97 9.64 -5.36 1.05
N LEU A 98 10.26 -6.31 0.33
CA LEU A 98 9.63 -7.43 -0.35
C LEU A 98 10.04 -8.78 0.26
N GLU A 99 10.48 -8.82 1.51
CA GLU A 99 10.75 -10.07 2.22
C GLU A 99 9.50 -10.96 2.25
N GLY A 100 9.66 -12.24 1.91
CA GLY A 100 8.56 -13.20 1.76
C GLY A 100 7.77 -13.08 0.44
N PHE A 101 8.11 -12.14 -0.43
CA PHE A 101 7.59 -12.11 -1.80
C PHE A 101 8.51 -12.87 -2.75
N LYS A 102 7.90 -13.58 -3.69
CA LYS A 102 8.56 -13.98 -4.92
C LYS A 102 8.83 -12.75 -5.76
N THR A 103 10.07 -12.28 -5.76
CA THR A 103 10.49 -11.11 -6.53
C THR A 103 11.04 -11.48 -7.89
N SER A 104 10.77 -10.63 -8.87
CA SER A 104 11.44 -10.67 -10.17
C SER A 104 12.52 -9.60 -10.26
N LYS A 105 13.49 -9.77 -11.16
CA LYS A 105 14.51 -8.74 -11.44
C LYS A 105 13.81 -7.42 -11.77
N LYS A 106 14.24 -6.34 -11.10
CA LYS A 106 13.78 -4.97 -11.37
C LYS A 106 13.85 -4.65 -12.87
N ARG A 107 12.86 -3.92 -13.38
CA ARG A 107 12.84 -3.45 -14.78
C ARG A 107 13.09 -1.95 -14.85
N GLU A 108 13.94 -1.55 -15.78
CA GLU A 108 14.20 -0.14 -16.08
C GLU A 108 13.62 0.19 -17.47
N ASN A 109 13.51 1.48 -17.78
CA ASN A 109 13.04 1.97 -19.08
C ASN A 109 11.68 1.40 -19.49
N VAL A 110 10.76 1.33 -18.52
CA VAL A 110 9.39 0.85 -18.77
C VAL A 110 8.58 1.97 -19.40
N LYS A 111 7.88 1.66 -20.50
CA LYS A 111 6.97 2.61 -21.16
C LYS A 111 5.87 3.10 -20.21
N LYS A 112 5.52 4.38 -20.30
CA LYS A 112 4.43 5.01 -19.51
C LYS A 112 3.07 4.32 -19.64
N THR A 113 2.82 3.64 -20.75
CA THR A 113 1.56 2.93 -21.05
C THR A 113 1.64 1.42 -20.82
N LYS A 114 2.62 0.96 -20.04
CA LYS A 114 2.88 -0.47 -19.85
C LYS A 114 1.71 -1.18 -19.16
N THR A 115 1.07 -2.09 -19.88
CA THR A 115 0.25 -3.17 -19.29
C THR A 115 1.15 -4.30 -18.80
N TRP A 116 0.82 -4.82 -17.63
CA TRP A 116 1.51 -5.95 -17.01
C TRP A 116 0.70 -7.24 -17.21
N SER A 117 1.39 -8.33 -17.53
CA SER A 117 0.80 -9.66 -17.63
C SER A 117 1.47 -10.57 -16.61
N VAL A 118 0.66 -11.14 -15.71
CA VAL A 118 1.10 -12.07 -14.66
C VAL A 118 0.64 -13.46 -15.04
N LYS A 119 1.60 -14.38 -15.24
CA LYS A 119 1.31 -15.77 -15.57
C LYS A 119 1.18 -16.61 -14.30
N LEU A 120 0.04 -17.28 -14.17
CA LEU A 120 -0.29 -18.16 -13.06
C LEU A 120 -0.27 -19.62 -13.52
N ASN A 121 -0.05 -20.55 -12.60
CA ASN A 121 -0.03 -21.98 -12.92
C ASN A 121 -1.43 -22.63 -12.92
N LYS A 122 -2.45 -21.87 -12.49
CA LYS A 122 -3.86 -22.28 -12.44
C LYS A 122 -4.75 -21.10 -12.81
N SER A 123 -5.96 -21.40 -13.27
CA SER A 123 -6.98 -20.39 -13.54
C SER A 123 -7.41 -19.72 -12.23
N VAL A 124 -7.47 -18.39 -12.24
CA VAL A 124 -7.84 -17.54 -11.09
C VAL A 124 -9.34 -17.30 -11.07
N ASP A 125 -9.91 -17.24 -9.87
CA ASP A 125 -11.27 -16.74 -9.65
C ASP A 125 -11.27 -15.21 -9.77
N GLU A 126 -11.92 -14.71 -10.82
CA GLU A 126 -12.02 -13.28 -11.12
C GLU A 126 -12.58 -12.44 -9.97
N ASN A 127 -13.48 -13.01 -9.17
CA ASN A 127 -14.11 -12.30 -8.04
C ASN A 127 -13.11 -12.03 -6.90
N THR A 128 -11.97 -12.72 -6.92
CA THR A 128 -10.91 -12.51 -5.95
C THR A 128 -9.89 -11.48 -6.40
N ILE A 129 -9.99 -10.91 -7.60
CA ILE A 129 -9.04 -9.92 -8.10
C ILE A 129 -9.58 -8.52 -7.84
N ASN A 130 -8.83 -7.72 -7.08
CA ASN A 130 -9.19 -6.33 -6.82
C ASN A 130 -7.98 -5.52 -6.33
N SER A 131 -8.17 -4.21 -6.17
CA SER A 131 -7.15 -3.27 -5.70
C SER A 131 -6.65 -3.55 -4.28
N GLY A 132 -7.35 -4.38 -3.50
CA GLY A 132 -6.92 -4.80 -2.18
C GLY A 132 -5.86 -5.91 -2.18
N ASN A 133 -5.69 -6.64 -3.28
CA ASN A 133 -4.72 -7.75 -3.38
C ASN A 133 -3.87 -7.75 -4.65
N THR A 134 -4.23 -6.99 -5.68
CA THR A 134 -3.44 -6.86 -6.90
C THR A 134 -3.35 -5.38 -7.24
N TYR A 135 -2.20 -4.75 -7.04
CA TYR A 135 -2.11 -3.29 -7.15
C TYR A 135 -0.71 -2.81 -7.50
N ILE A 136 -0.62 -1.57 -7.97
CA ILE A 136 0.64 -0.88 -8.25
C ILE A 136 0.74 0.34 -7.36
N VAL A 137 1.89 0.55 -6.72
CA VAL A 137 2.18 1.73 -5.89
C VAL A 137 3.41 2.47 -6.41
N GLU A 138 3.37 3.80 -6.40
CA GLU A 138 4.56 4.63 -6.63
C GLU A 138 5.45 4.61 -5.39
N LYS A 139 6.74 4.35 -5.58
CA LYS A 139 7.70 4.15 -4.49
C LYS A 139 7.95 5.40 -3.65
N GLU A 140 7.98 6.56 -4.29
CA GLU A 140 8.29 7.84 -3.62
C GLU A 140 7.07 8.37 -2.85
N SER A 141 5.88 8.36 -3.46
CA SER A 141 4.67 8.93 -2.87
C SER A 141 3.82 7.93 -2.09
N GLY A 142 4.05 6.62 -2.25
CA GLY A 142 3.22 5.55 -1.71
C GLY A 142 1.82 5.46 -2.34
N LYS A 143 1.49 6.32 -3.31
CA LYS A 143 0.15 6.37 -3.91
C LYS A 143 -0.09 5.17 -4.83
N SER A 144 -1.29 4.60 -4.71
CA SER A 144 -1.74 3.56 -5.61
C SER A 144 -2.06 4.13 -6.99
N VAL A 145 -1.72 3.36 -8.03
CA VAL A 145 -2.14 3.62 -9.40
C VAL A 145 -3.46 2.90 -9.62
N LYS A 146 -4.45 3.62 -10.15
CA LYS A 146 -5.71 3.01 -10.58
C LYS A 146 -5.46 2.10 -11.78
N VAL A 147 -5.95 0.86 -11.69
CA VAL A 147 -5.77 -0.17 -12.70
C VAL A 147 -7.07 -0.93 -12.90
N ASP A 148 -7.29 -1.35 -14.13
CA ASP A 148 -8.27 -2.36 -14.50
C ASP A 148 -7.62 -3.74 -14.57
N TYR A 149 -8.45 -4.79 -14.50
CA TYR A 149 -8.01 -6.18 -14.56
C TYR A 149 -8.72 -6.91 -15.70
N ALA A 150 -7.97 -7.75 -16.42
CA ALA A 150 -8.53 -8.67 -17.40
C ALA A 150 -7.89 -10.04 -17.28
N LEU A 151 -8.68 -11.10 -17.48
CA LEU A 151 -8.20 -12.47 -17.51
C LEU A 151 -8.12 -12.99 -18.95
N GLN A 152 -6.96 -13.53 -19.29
CA GLN A 152 -6.66 -14.14 -20.60
C GLN A 152 -6.31 -15.62 -20.41
N GLU A 153 -6.19 -16.34 -21.53
CA GLU A 153 -5.76 -17.76 -21.56
C GLU A 153 -6.53 -18.64 -20.56
N GLY A 154 -7.87 -18.51 -20.56
CA GLY A 154 -8.74 -19.28 -19.66
C GLY A 154 -8.55 -18.97 -18.17
N GLY A 155 -8.10 -17.75 -17.84
CA GLY A 155 -7.90 -17.28 -16.47
C GLY A 155 -6.51 -17.55 -15.90
N THR A 156 -5.57 -18.05 -16.71
CA THR A 156 -4.19 -18.31 -16.28
C THR A 156 -3.24 -17.13 -16.48
N VAL A 157 -3.68 -16.09 -17.20
CA VAL A 157 -2.94 -14.85 -17.38
C VAL A 157 -3.78 -13.68 -16.89
N LEU A 158 -3.29 -12.97 -15.89
CA LEU A 158 -3.89 -11.75 -15.36
C LEU A 158 -3.21 -10.52 -15.97
N GLU A 159 -3.97 -9.73 -16.70
CA GLU A 159 -3.56 -8.42 -17.19
C GLU A 159 -3.95 -7.32 -16.21
N ILE A 160 -3.00 -6.41 -15.96
CA ILE A 160 -3.14 -5.27 -15.06
C ILE A 160 -2.88 -4.02 -15.89
N ILE A 161 -3.95 -3.28 -16.13
CA ILE A 161 -4.03 -2.22 -17.14
C ILE A 161 -4.13 -0.88 -16.42
N PRO A 162 -3.11 -0.02 -16.46
CA PRO A 162 -3.20 1.28 -15.80
C PRO A 162 -4.22 2.18 -16.52
N GLU A 163 -5.17 2.77 -15.77
CA GLU A 163 -6.18 3.69 -16.33
C GLU A 163 -5.53 4.97 -16.88
N LYS A 164 -4.38 5.35 -16.30
CA LYS A 164 -3.60 6.52 -16.70
C LYS A 164 -2.14 6.13 -16.87
N SER A 165 -1.47 6.82 -17.79
CA SER A 165 -0.04 6.63 -18.00
C SER A 165 0.77 6.92 -16.73
N PHE A 166 1.81 6.11 -16.48
CA PHE A 166 2.75 6.33 -15.39
C PHE A 166 3.58 7.61 -15.61
N LYS A 167 4.12 8.16 -14.51
CA LYS A 167 4.98 9.35 -14.51
C LYS A 167 6.40 8.97 -14.96
N SER A 168 6.99 9.74 -15.89
CA SER A 168 8.42 9.61 -16.26
C SER A 168 9.31 9.68 -15.03
N GLY A 169 10.34 8.84 -14.99
CA GLY A 169 11.37 8.85 -13.95
C GLY A 169 10.89 8.31 -12.59
N ALA A 170 9.60 8.06 -12.42
CA ALA A 170 9.08 7.47 -11.19
C ALA A 170 9.33 5.97 -11.14
N THR A 171 9.57 5.47 -9.93
CA THR A 171 9.69 4.04 -9.63
C THR A 171 8.40 3.54 -9.01
N TYR A 172 7.97 2.35 -9.41
CA TYR A 172 6.74 1.72 -8.96
C TYR A 172 7.01 0.27 -8.54
N THR A 173 6.13 -0.26 -7.70
CA THR A 173 6.10 -1.69 -7.36
C THR A 173 4.73 -2.24 -7.70
N LEU A 174 4.71 -3.27 -8.56
CA LEU A 174 3.53 -4.09 -8.79
C LEU A 174 3.51 -5.24 -7.77
N ILE A 175 2.37 -5.45 -7.13
CA ILE A 175 2.15 -6.46 -6.11
C ILE A 175 0.97 -7.35 -6.49
N VAL A 176 1.16 -8.66 -6.34
CA VAL A 176 0.11 -9.68 -6.38
C VAL A 176 0.17 -10.46 -5.06
N ASP A 177 -0.79 -10.21 -4.19
CA ASP A 177 -0.86 -10.76 -2.85
C ASP A 177 -1.38 -12.21 -2.85
N LYS A 178 -1.05 -12.96 -1.81
CA LYS A 178 -1.44 -14.36 -1.65
C LYS A 178 -2.96 -14.60 -1.70
N ARG A 179 -3.78 -13.58 -1.41
CA ARG A 179 -5.24 -13.67 -1.40
C ARG A 179 -5.87 -13.91 -2.77
N VAL A 180 -5.15 -13.69 -3.86
CA VAL A 180 -5.60 -14.12 -5.20
C VAL A 180 -5.78 -15.64 -5.19
N SER A 181 -6.99 -16.09 -5.52
CA SER A 181 -7.37 -17.50 -5.36
C SER A 181 -7.77 -18.13 -6.69
N SER A 182 -7.60 -19.45 -6.83
CA SER A 182 -8.16 -20.21 -7.94
C SER A 182 -9.67 -20.37 -7.79
N GLY A 183 -10.36 -20.77 -8.87
CA GLY A 183 -11.78 -21.15 -8.82
C GLY A 183 -12.11 -22.32 -7.88
N THR A 184 -11.10 -23.03 -7.37
CA THR A 184 -11.24 -24.06 -6.34
C THR A 184 -10.96 -23.56 -4.92
N GLY A 185 -10.80 -22.24 -4.74
CA GLY A 185 -10.53 -21.58 -3.46
C GLY A 185 -9.09 -21.68 -2.95
N SER A 186 -8.14 -22.17 -3.76
CA SER A 186 -6.73 -22.26 -3.35
C SER A 186 -6.01 -20.94 -3.59
N GLN A 187 -5.37 -20.40 -2.55
CA GLN A 187 -4.56 -19.18 -2.58
C GLN A 187 -3.19 -19.39 -3.24
N LEU A 188 -2.51 -18.29 -3.59
CA LEU A 188 -1.10 -18.38 -4.02
C LEU A 188 -0.24 -18.91 -2.87
N LYS A 189 0.78 -19.70 -3.22
CA LYS A 189 1.74 -20.25 -2.25
C LYS A 189 2.51 -19.15 -1.51
N GLU A 190 2.85 -18.09 -2.23
CA GLU A 190 3.57 -16.90 -1.76
C GLU A 190 3.12 -15.71 -2.62
N PRO A 191 3.11 -14.48 -2.06
CA PRO A 191 2.83 -13.28 -2.85
C PRO A 191 3.99 -13.00 -3.82
N ALA A 192 3.73 -12.22 -4.87
CA ALA A 192 4.72 -11.86 -5.87
C ALA A 192 4.81 -10.34 -6.05
N ALA A 193 6.02 -9.86 -6.34
CA ALA A 193 6.25 -8.44 -6.57
C ALA A 193 7.31 -8.18 -7.63
N ILE A 194 7.21 -7.03 -8.30
CA ILE A 194 8.23 -6.53 -9.21
C ILE A 194 8.35 -5.01 -9.10
N GLU A 195 9.57 -4.53 -8.94
CA GLU A 195 9.89 -3.10 -9.02
C GLU A 195 10.19 -2.71 -10.47
N PHE A 196 9.74 -1.53 -10.88
CA PHE A 196 10.05 -0.98 -12.20
C PHE A 196 10.17 0.54 -12.23
N THR A 197 11.05 1.06 -13.08
CA THR A 197 11.23 2.50 -13.34
C THR A 197 10.74 2.85 -14.74
N VAL A 198 10.03 3.96 -14.85
CA VAL A 198 9.42 4.44 -16.09
C VAL A 198 10.30 5.46 -16.81
N GLU A 199 10.40 5.35 -18.14
CA GLU A 199 11.05 6.36 -19.01
C GLU A 199 10.10 7.46 -19.47
#